data_AF-A0AA96GB72-F1
#
_entry.id   AF-A0AA96GB72-F1
#
_cell.length_a   1.000
_cell.length_b   1.000
_cell.length_c   1.000
_cell.angle_alpha   90.00
_cell.angle_beta   90.00
_cell.angle_gamma   90.00
#
_symmetry.space_group_name_H-M   'P 1'
#
loop_
_entity.id
_entity.type
_entity.pdbx_description
1 polymer ?
#
loop_
_entity_poly.entity_id
_entity_poly.type
_entity_poly.pdbx_seq_one_letter_code
_entity_poly.pdbx_strand_id
1 'polypeptide(L)'
;MGIELPREMRQWLLANDIDAGGRPERSTLVTLGCAGAIPGGGLLLGLTDIERVHAHMLAVEEMEPSGDPDHPSWRREWVPISSETDGFYGRFVDTRTGAVGSWSEGNLPSEGEHLSLSAFFRAVADQLETVFPGNAGEAGESAGRRVPDRSPKDEAIRVWARANGYVVHDRGRVPAVIREAYEEATGA
;
A
#
# COMPACT_ATOMS: atom_id res chain seq x y z
N MET A 1 14.35 1.09 16.59
CA MET A 1 14.45 1.59 15.19
C MET A 1 15.50 2.69 14.97
N GLY A 2 15.77 3.61 15.92
CA GLY A 2 16.86 4.59 15.77
C GLY A 2 16.64 5.69 14.72
N ILE A 3 15.38 5.86 14.28
CA ILE A 3 14.97 6.81 13.24
C ILE A 3 14.07 7.86 13.90
N GLU A 4 14.23 9.12 13.52
CA GLU A 4 13.31 10.18 13.94
C GLU A 4 12.02 10.12 13.13
N LEU A 5 10.93 9.75 13.79
CA LEU A 5 9.60 9.73 13.16
C LEU A 5 9.10 11.16 12.91
N PRO A 6 8.56 11.46 11.72
CA PRO A 6 7.91 12.72 11.42
C PRO A 6 6.82 13.08 12.44
N ARG A 7 6.64 14.38 12.70
CA ARG A 7 5.68 14.86 13.72
C ARG A 7 4.28 14.31 13.49
N GLU A 8 3.80 14.33 12.24
CA GLU A 8 2.46 13.82 11.89
C GLU A 8 2.31 12.34 12.25
N MET A 9 3.32 11.53 11.94
CA MET A 9 3.32 10.10 12.26
C MET A 9 3.32 9.84 13.76
N ARG A 10 4.12 10.61 14.52
CA ARG A 10 4.14 10.51 15.99
C ARG A 10 2.79 10.88 16.59
N GLN A 11 2.16 11.95 16.10
CA GLN A 11 0.84 12.37 16.56
C GLN A 11 -0.22 11.31 16.23
N TRP A 12 -0.14 10.70 15.05
CA TRP A 12 -1.04 9.62 14.67
C TRP A 12 -0.90 8.39 15.58
N LEU A 13 0.33 7.91 15.83
CA LEU A 13 0.59 6.78 16.73
C LEU A 13 0.13 7.05 18.17
N LEU A 14 0.33 8.27 18.67
CA LEU A 14 -0.16 8.66 19.99
C LEU A 14 -1.69 8.74 20.07
N ALA A 15 -2.35 9.10 18.98
CA ALA A 15 -3.81 9.19 18.92
C ALA A 15 -4.47 7.83 18.66
N ASN A 16 -3.76 6.88 18.06
CA ASN A 16 -4.25 5.58 17.65
C ASN A 16 -3.37 4.50 18.28
N ASP A 17 -3.66 4.18 19.55
CA ASP A 17 -3.01 3.09 20.27
C ASP A 17 -3.58 1.74 19.78
N ILE A 18 -3.27 1.40 18.52
CA ILE A 18 -3.79 0.21 17.82
C ILE A 18 -3.34 -1.08 18.52
N ASP A 19 -2.18 -1.04 19.20
CA ASP A 19 -1.60 -2.22 19.87
C ASP A 19 -2.01 -2.37 21.34
N ALA A 20 -2.85 -1.48 21.88
CA ALA A 20 -3.18 -1.44 23.31
C ALA A 20 -3.72 -2.80 23.81
N GLY A 21 -2.86 -3.59 24.46
CA GLY A 21 -3.22 -4.86 25.09
C GLY A 21 -3.15 -6.11 24.19
N GLY A 22 -2.71 -6.00 22.94
CA GLY A 22 -2.56 -7.13 22.02
C GLY A 22 -1.27 -7.90 22.23
N ARG A 23 -1.34 -9.24 22.34
CA ARG A 23 -0.15 -10.09 22.26
C ARG A 23 -0.06 -10.61 20.81
N PRO A 24 0.91 -10.15 20.02
CA PRO A 24 0.93 -10.47 18.60
C PRO A 24 1.35 -11.93 18.38
N GLU A 25 0.49 -12.72 17.71
CA GLU A 25 0.80 -14.10 17.30
C GLU A 25 2.04 -14.11 16.39
N ARG A 26 2.75 -15.24 16.36
CA ARG A 26 4.03 -15.39 15.63
C ARG A 26 3.87 -15.89 14.20
N SER A 27 2.67 -16.33 13.81
CA SER A 27 2.40 -16.97 12.52
C SER A 27 2.17 -15.99 11.37
N THR A 28 1.80 -14.75 11.65
CA THR A 28 1.56 -13.70 10.64
C THR A 28 2.43 -12.48 10.92
N LEU A 29 2.80 -11.77 9.85
CA LEU A 29 3.67 -10.60 9.97
C LEU A 29 2.94 -9.42 10.63
N VAL A 30 1.68 -9.21 10.24
CA VAL A 30 0.76 -8.26 10.87
C VAL A 30 -0.25 -9.03 11.71
N THR A 31 -0.40 -8.67 12.99
CA THR A 31 -1.30 -9.39 13.90
C THR A 31 -2.32 -8.50 14.59
N LEU A 32 -1.98 -7.22 14.81
CA LEU A 32 -2.79 -6.26 15.57
C LEU A 32 -3.34 -5.13 14.68
N GLY A 33 -3.01 -5.14 13.39
CA GLY A 33 -3.40 -4.08 12.47
C GLY A 33 -4.91 -3.83 12.40
N CYS A 34 -5.28 -2.55 12.28
CA CYS A 34 -6.67 -2.11 12.21
C CYS A 34 -7.24 -2.30 10.80
N ALA A 35 -8.18 -3.24 10.66
CA ALA A 35 -8.87 -3.55 9.42
C ALA A 35 -9.96 -2.53 9.07
N GLY A 36 -10.24 -2.36 7.77
CA GLY A 36 -11.32 -1.51 7.27
C GLY A 36 -11.05 -0.01 7.29
N ALA A 37 -9.89 0.40 7.82
CA ALA A 37 -9.47 1.81 7.83
C ALA A 37 -8.92 2.29 6.47
N ILE A 38 -8.45 1.37 5.63
CA ILE A 38 -7.95 1.67 4.28
C ILE A 38 -8.83 0.95 3.23
N PRO A 39 -9.41 1.69 2.27
CA PRO A 39 -10.07 1.10 1.11
C PRO A 39 -9.10 0.17 0.35
N GLY A 40 -9.50 -1.08 0.13
CA GLY A 40 -8.68 -2.07 -0.57
C GLY A 40 -8.04 -3.14 0.31
N GLY A 41 -8.36 -3.21 1.61
CA GLY A 41 -8.07 -4.39 2.44
C GLY A 41 -6.78 -4.34 3.27
N GLY A 42 -5.99 -3.27 3.17
CA GLY A 42 -4.79 -3.08 4.00
C GLY A 42 -5.12 -2.80 5.47
N LEU A 43 -4.30 -3.32 6.37
CA LEU A 43 -4.38 -3.08 7.81
C LEU A 43 -3.50 -1.88 8.19
N LEU A 44 -4.03 -0.92 8.94
CA LEU A 44 -3.19 0.13 9.55
C LEU A 44 -2.38 -0.46 10.70
N LEU A 45 -1.07 -0.25 10.71
CA LEU A 45 -0.16 -0.91 11.64
C LEU A 45 -0.01 -0.11 12.94
N GLY A 46 -0.11 -0.77 14.09
CA GLY A 46 0.35 -0.22 15.36
C GLY A 46 1.88 -0.28 15.49
N LEU A 47 2.46 0.40 16.47
CA LEU A 47 3.91 0.48 16.69
C LEU A 47 4.62 -0.89 16.69
N THR A 48 4.00 -1.91 17.27
CA THR A 48 4.50 -3.27 17.39
C THR A 48 4.56 -3.95 16.02
N ASP A 49 3.50 -3.84 15.23
CA ASP A 49 3.47 -4.37 13.87
C ASP A 49 4.39 -3.56 12.94
N ILE A 50 4.51 -2.25 13.15
CA ILE A 50 5.48 -1.39 12.43
C ILE A 50 6.90 -1.90 12.67
N GLU A 51 7.29 -2.14 13.92
CA GLU A 51 8.63 -2.66 14.24
C GLU A 51 8.88 -4.04 13.61
N ARG A 52 7.88 -4.91 13.62
CA ARG A 52 7.98 -6.25 13.03
C ARG A 52 8.14 -6.21 11.52
N VAL A 53 7.25 -5.48 10.83
CA VAL A 53 7.29 -5.35 9.37
C VAL A 53 8.59 -4.66 8.96
N HIS A 54 9.01 -3.60 9.67
CA HIS A 54 10.27 -2.90 9.38
C HIS A 54 11.49 -3.81 9.54
N ALA A 55 11.57 -4.56 10.63
CA ALA A 55 12.66 -5.51 10.86
C ALA A 55 12.68 -6.64 9.83
N HIS A 56 11.51 -7.12 9.42
CA HIS A 56 11.39 -8.14 8.38
C HIS A 56 11.86 -7.62 7.03
N MET A 57 11.41 -6.44 6.60
CA MET A 57 11.84 -5.86 5.32
C MET A 57 13.35 -5.56 5.28
N LEU A 58 13.93 -5.11 6.40
CA LEU A 58 15.38 -4.96 6.52
C LEU A 58 16.13 -6.29 6.43
N ALA A 59 15.59 -7.36 7.02
CA ALA A 59 16.17 -8.69 6.94
C ALA A 59 16.10 -9.25 5.50
N VAL A 60 14.99 -9.00 4.78
CA VAL A 60 14.84 -9.38 3.37
C VAL A 60 15.88 -8.66 2.50
N GLU A 61 16.03 -7.34 2.64
CA GLU A 61 17.06 -6.57 1.92
C GLU A 61 18.49 -7.02 2.28
N GLU A 62 18.74 -7.45 3.52
CA GLU A 62 20.06 -7.98 3.91
C GLU A 62 20.34 -9.36 3.29
N MET A 63 19.32 -10.22 3.18
CA MET A 63 19.44 -11.55 2.58
C MET A 63 19.49 -11.51 1.06
N GLU A 64 18.68 -10.64 0.46
CA GLU A 64 18.52 -10.46 -0.99
C GLU A 64 18.67 -8.97 -1.31
N PRO A 65 19.92 -8.47 -1.33
CA PRO A 65 20.17 -7.06 -1.62
C PRO A 65 19.68 -6.73 -3.02
N SER A 66 19.06 -5.56 -3.15
CA SER A 66 18.73 -5.01 -4.45
C SER A 66 19.96 -5.02 -5.35
N GLY A 67 19.77 -5.48 -6.60
CA GLY A 67 20.82 -5.44 -7.61
C GLY A 67 21.22 -4.00 -7.99
N ASP A 68 20.43 -3.00 -7.59
CA ASP A 68 20.68 -1.59 -7.83
C ASP A 68 20.81 -0.80 -6.51
N PRO A 69 22.01 -0.30 -6.16
CA PRO A 69 22.22 0.48 -4.94
C PRO A 69 21.51 1.84 -4.94
N ASP A 70 21.16 2.39 -6.11
CA ASP A 70 20.39 3.63 -6.23
C ASP A 70 18.88 3.39 -6.06
N HIS A 71 18.44 2.13 -6.22
CA HIS A 71 17.05 1.70 -6.10
C HIS A 71 16.92 0.46 -5.19
N PRO A 72 17.16 0.61 -3.86
CA PRO A 72 17.01 -0.49 -2.91
C PRO A 72 15.55 -0.95 -2.81
N SER A 73 15.32 -2.24 -2.54
CA SER A 73 13.98 -2.79 -2.34
C SER A 73 13.39 -2.35 -1.01
N TRP A 74 14.26 -2.06 -0.02
CA TRP A 74 13.85 -1.42 1.22
C TRP A 74 14.90 -0.46 1.78
N ARG A 75 14.44 0.63 2.42
CA ARG A 75 15.31 1.61 3.08
C ARG A 75 15.05 1.65 4.57
N ARG A 76 16.10 1.94 5.35
CA ARG A 76 15.97 2.15 6.79
C ARG A 76 15.00 3.28 7.10
N GLU A 77 15.02 4.35 6.31
CA GLU A 77 14.16 5.53 6.47
C GLU A 77 12.69 5.30 6.07
N TRP A 78 12.35 4.14 5.51
CA TRP A 78 10.97 3.83 5.16
C TRP A 78 10.28 3.12 6.31
N VAL A 79 9.34 3.81 6.94
CA VAL A 79 8.60 3.26 8.07
C VAL A 79 7.25 2.77 7.57
N PRO A 80 6.92 1.47 7.72
CA PRO A 80 5.66 0.94 7.25
C PRO A 80 4.51 1.56 8.07
N ILE A 81 3.41 1.89 7.41
CA ILE A 81 2.20 2.47 8.02
C ILE A 81 0.96 1.59 7.82
N SER A 82 0.95 0.81 6.74
CA SER A 82 -0.09 -0.17 6.47
C SER A 82 0.48 -1.38 5.77
N SER A 83 -0.03 -2.57 6.04
CA SER A 83 0.31 -3.77 5.29
C SER A 83 -0.83 -4.78 5.32
N GLU A 84 -0.87 -5.68 4.35
CA GLU A 84 -1.72 -6.87 4.39
C GLU A 84 -1.20 -7.87 5.45
N THR A 85 -2.02 -8.85 5.82
CA THR A 85 -1.68 -9.83 6.87
C THR A 85 -0.41 -10.62 6.57
N ASP A 86 -0.16 -10.89 5.28
CA ASP A 86 1.00 -11.63 4.79
C ASP A 86 2.28 -10.78 4.67
N GLY A 87 2.17 -9.45 4.70
CA GLY A 87 3.32 -8.54 4.57
C GLY A 87 3.78 -8.27 3.14
N PHE A 88 3.19 -8.92 2.13
CA PHE A 88 3.65 -8.83 0.75
C PHE A 88 3.31 -7.50 0.10
N TYR A 89 2.30 -6.81 0.62
CA TYR A 89 1.85 -5.51 0.14
C TYR A 89 1.70 -4.55 1.30
N GLY A 90 2.02 -3.28 1.05
CA GLY A 90 1.82 -2.24 2.04
C GLY A 90 2.19 -0.84 1.60
N ARG A 91 2.13 0.09 2.55
CA ARG A 91 2.50 1.49 2.38
C ARG A 91 3.44 1.93 3.46
N PHE A 92 4.44 2.72 3.08
CA PHE A 92 5.44 3.27 3.98
C PHE A 92 5.45 4.79 3.92
N VAL A 93 5.95 5.41 4.98
CA VAL A 93 6.33 6.83 5.00
C VAL A 93 7.84 6.91 4.89
N ASP A 94 8.35 7.66 3.92
CA ASP A 94 9.76 8.05 3.90
C ASP A 94 9.98 9.14 4.95
N THR A 95 10.75 8.85 6.01
CA THR A 95 10.99 9.82 7.09
C THR A 95 11.85 11.00 6.65
N ARG A 96 12.57 10.91 5.54
CA ARG A 96 13.39 12.00 5.00
C ARG A 96 12.55 13.06 4.30
N THR A 97 11.49 12.64 3.61
CA THR A 97 10.65 13.53 2.79
C THR A 97 9.25 13.75 3.39
N GLY A 98 8.80 12.84 4.26
CA GLY A 98 7.43 12.77 4.77
C GLY A 98 6.43 12.19 3.78
N ALA A 99 6.87 11.82 2.58
CA ALA A 99 6.01 11.30 1.53
C ALA A 99 5.59 9.85 1.83
N VAL A 100 4.40 9.48 1.36
CA VAL A 100 3.89 8.11 1.44
C VAL A 100 4.14 7.42 0.11
N GLY A 101 4.71 6.22 0.19
CA GLY A 101 4.90 5.32 -0.93
C GLY A 101 4.24 3.96 -0.68
N SER A 102 4.33 3.07 -1.66
CA SER A 102 3.86 1.69 -1.56
C SER A 102 4.97 0.70 -1.89
N TRP A 103 4.90 -0.49 -1.29
CA TRP A 103 5.75 -1.62 -1.65
C TRP A 103 4.88 -2.82 -2.01
N SER A 104 5.45 -3.69 -2.85
CA SER A 104 4.86 -4.97 -3.20
C SER A 104 5.95 -5.98 -3.50
N GLU A 105 5.77 -7.22 -3.06
CA GLU A 105 6.67 -8.31 -3.40
C GLU A 105 6.83 -8.43 -4.93
N GLY A 106 8.08 -8.54 -5.38
CA GLY A 106 8.41 -8.68 -6.80
C GLY A 106 8.36 -7.39 -7.64
N ASN A 107 8.07 -6.22 -7.05
CA ASN A 107 8.15 -4.94 -7.75
C ASN A 107 9.01 -3.93 -7.00
N LEU A 108 9.57 -2.96 -7.74
CA LEU A 108 10.24 -1.83 -7.13
C LEU A 108 9.24 -0.97 -6.32
N PRO A 109 9.65 -0.48 -5.14
CA PRO A 109 8.85 0.42 -4.33
C PRO A 109 8.46 1.68 -5.10
N SER A 110 7.19 2.11 -4.95
CA SER A 110 6.71 3.36 -5.53
C SER A 110 6.83 4.48 -4.50
N GLU A 111 7.77 5.40 -4.70
CA GLU A 111 7.96 6.57 -3.84
C GLU A 111 7.05 7.74 -4.24
N GLY A 112 6.59 8.51 -3.25
CA GLY A 112 5.95 9.81 -3.51
C GLY A 112 4.51 9.76 -4.05
N GLU A 113 3.78 8.67 -3.84
CA GLU A 113 2.36 8.58 -4.21
C GLU A 113 1.52 9.66 -3.52
N HIS A 114 1.85 9.97 -2.26
CA HIS A 114 1.28 11.11 -1.55
C HIS A 114 2.39 11.98 -0.97
N LEU A 115 2.19 13.30 -1.08
CA LEU A 115 3.15 14.30 -0.61
C LEU A 115 3.34 14.30 0.92
N SER A 116 2.35 13.79 1.67
CA SER A 116 2.42 13.65 3.12
C SER A 116 1.47 12.58 3.64
N LEU A 117 1.68 12.15 4.88
CA LEU A 117 0.77 11.25 5.60
C LEU A 117 -0.64 11.85 5.71
N SER A 118 -0.76 13.16 5.96
CA SER A 118 -2.04 13.85 5.96
C SER A 118 -2.74 13.84 4.59
N ALA A 119 -1.98 13.98 3.50
CA ALA A 119 -2.54 13.91 2.14
C ALA A 119 -3.05 12.50 1.83
N PHE A 120 -2.36 11.47 2.30
CA PHE A 120 -2.82 10.09 2.22
C PHE A 120 -4.14 9.88 2.99
N PHE A 121 -4.21 10.30 4.27
CA PHE A 121 -5.44 10.13 5.05
C PHE A 121 -6.63 10.91 4.48
N ARG A 122 -6.39 12.10 3.91
CA ARG A 122 -7.44 12.85 3.19
C ARG A 122 -7.96 12.06 2.00
N ALA A 123 -7.07 11.53 1.15
CA ALA A 123 -7.46 10.73 0.01
C ALA A 123 -8.22 9.45 0.40
N VAL A 124 -7.88 8.85 1.54
CA VAL A 124 -8.61 7.70 2.12
C VAL A 124 -10.00 8.12 2.60
N ALA A 125 -10.11 9.24 3.31
CA ALA A 125 -11.40 9.77 3.78
C ALA A 125 -12.34 10.09 2.60
N ASP A 126 -11.85 10.79 1.57
CA ASP A 126 -12.62 11.11 0.37
C ASP A 126 -13.16 9.84 -0.34
N GLN A 127 -12.36 8.76 -0.37
CA GLN A 127 -12.78 7.47 -0.93
C GLN A 127 -13.87 6.81 -0.09
N LEU A 128 -13.77 6.86 1.24
CA LEU A 128 -14.79 6.31 2.12
C LEU A 128 -16.12 7.07 1.95
N GLU A 129 -16.08 8.40 1.92
CA GLU A 129 -17.27 9.23 1.68
C GLU A 129 -17.93 8.94 0.33
N THR A 130 -17.14 8.63 -0.71
CA THR A 130 -17.65 8.28 -2.03
C THR A 130 -18.28 6.87 -2.08
N VAL A 131 -17.84 5.95 -1.23
CA VAL A 131 -18.32 4.54 -1.20
C VAL A 131 -19.60 4.37 -0.38
N PHE A 132 -19.95 5.32 0.48
CA PHE A 132 -21.24 5.36 1.18
C PHE A 132 -22.22 6.31 0.49
N PRO A 133 -23.05 5.85 -0.48
CA PRO A 133 -24.16 6.67 -0.98
C PRO A 133 -25.24 6.75 0.11
N GLY A 134 -25.08 7.71 1.02
CA GLY A 134 -25.92 7.82 2.21
C GLY A 134 -25.88 9.17 2.90
N ASN A 135 -26.30 10.21 2.16
CA ASN A 135 -26.89 11.47 2.63
C ASN A 135 -26.00 12.71 2.93
N ALA A 136 -26.45 13.82 2.35
CA ALA A 136 -26.09 15.24 2.51
C ALA A 136 -24.77 15.68 1.85
N GLY A 137 -24.69 16.71 1.01
CA GLY A 137 -25.65 17.74 0.61
C GLY A 137 -24.83 18.95 0.14
N GLU A 138 -25.15 19.45 -1.06
CA GLU A 138 -24.81 20.77 -1.61
C GLU A 138 -23.34 21.08 -2.02
N ALA A 139 -23.18 21.13 -3.35
CA ALA A 139 -22.49 22.13 -4.16
C ALA A 139 -21.04 22.54 -3.81
N GLY A 140 -20.14 22.09 -4.68
CA GLY A 140 -18.81 22.69 -4.89
C GLY A 140 -18.20 22.15 -6.17
N GLU A 141 -18.58 22.73 -7.32
CA GLU A 141 -17.88 22.55 -8.59
C GLU A 141 -16.38 22.79 -8.42
N SER A 142 -15.55 21.78 -8.75
CA SER A 142 -14.16 22.01 -9.17
C SER A 142 -13.63 20.81 -9.95
N ALA A 143 -13.55 21.02 -11.27
CA ALA A 143 -12.60 20.46 -12.22
C ALA A 143 -12.47 18.93 -12.31
N GLY A 144 -13.00 18.39 -13.42
CA GLY A 144 -12.87 17.00 -13.81
C GLY A 144 -11.43 16.50 -13.78
N ARG A 145 -11.15 15.57 -12.87
CA ARG A 145 -10.03 14.63 -13.04
C ARG A 145 -10.57 13.47 -13.84
N ARG A 146 -10.14 13.36 -15.10
CA ARG A 146 -10.39 12.19 -15.96
C ARG A 146 -10.06 10.93 -15.17
N VAL A 147 -11.10 10.16 -14.85
CA VAL A 147 -10.97 8.77 -14.43
C VAL A 147 -10.26 8.06 -15.60
N PRO A 148 -9.11 7.39 -15.40
CA PRO A 148 -8.46 6.69 -16.49
C PRO A 148 -9.42 5.63 -17.03
N ASP A 149 -9.62 5.69 -18.35
CA ASP A 149 -10.50 4.84 -19.14
C ASP A 149 -10.26 3.36 -18.80
N ARG A 150 -11.29 2.69 -18.29
CA ARG A 150 -11.29 1.24 -18.11
C ARG A 150 -11.43 0.62 -19.49
N SER A 151 -10.33 0.32 -20.15
CA SER A 151 -10.40 -0.36 -21.44
C SER A 151 -10.93 -1.80 -21.22
N PRO A 152 -11.97 -2.25 -21.95
CA PRO A 152 -12.56 -3.60 -21.79
C PRO A 152 -11.54 -4.74 -21.92
N LYS A 153 -10.46 -4.50 -22.67
CA LYS A 153 -9.35 -5.45 -22.87
C LYS A 153 -8.61 -5.76 -21.56
N ASP A 154 -8.45 -4.78 -20.67
CA ASP A 154 -7.72 -4.96 -19.41
C ASP A 154 -8.47 -5.86 -18.42
N GLU A 155 -9.80 -5.88 -18.48
CA GLU A 155 -10.62 -6.76 -17.65
C GLU A 155 -10.51 -8.22 -18.11
N ALA A 156 -10.52 -8.46 -19.43
CA ALA A 156 -10.30 -9.79 -20.01
C ALA A 156 -8.91 -10.36 -19.64
N ILE A 157 -7.88 -9.51 -19.69
CA ILE A 157 -6.52 -9.90 -19.29
C ILE A 157 -6.48 -10.29 -17.80
N ARG A 158 -7.16 -9.55 -16.92
CA ARG A 158 -7.19 -9.86 -15.47
C ARG A 158 -7.89 -11.18 -15.17
N VAL A 159 -9.00 -11.46 -15.84
CA VAL A 159 -9.74 -12.71 -15.67
C VAL A 159 -8.89 -13.90 -16.12
N TRP A 160 -8.25 -13.79 -17.29
CA TRP A 160 -7.33 -14.82 -17.78
C TRP A 160 -6.14 -15.00 -16.82
N ALA A 161 -5.56 -13.91 -16.36
CA ALA A 161 -4.41 -13.94 -15.47
C ALA A 161 -4.74 -14.65 -14.15
N ARG A 162 -5.89 -14.35 -13.54
CA ARG A 162 -6.38 -15.08 -12.34
C ARG A 162 -6.59 -16.56 -12.60
N ALA A 163 -7.14 -16.92 -13.77
CA ALA A 163 -7.35 -18.31 -14.15
C ALA A 163 -6.03 -19.07 -14.38
N ASN A 164 -4.96 -18.36 -14.73
CA ASN A 164 -3.61 -18.92 -14.94
C ASN A 164 -2.70 -18.80 -13.70
N GLY A 165 -3.25 -18.36 -12.56
CA GLY A 165 -2.51 -18.27 -11.30
C GLY A 165 -1.66 -17.00 -11.13
N TYR A 166 -1.81 -16.01 -12.01
CA TYR A 166 -1.18 -14.70 -11.85
C TYR A 166 -1.98 -13.83 -10.88
N VAL A 167 -1.27 -13.19 -9.94
CA VAL A 167 -1.86 -12.27 -8.95
C VAL A 167 -2.04 -10.90 -9.61
N VAL A 168 -3.29 -10.50 -9.83
CA VAL A 168 -3.63 -9.22 -10.49
C VAL A 168 -4.68 -8.45 -9.71
N HIS A 169 -4.37 -7.19 -9.44
CA HIS A 169 -5.21 -6.27 -8.67
C HIS A 169 -6.54 -5.96 -9.38
N ASP A 170 -7.64 -5.80 -8.64
CA ASP A 170 -8.99 -5.54 -9.19
C ASP A 170 -9.13 -4.16 -9.85
N ARG A 171 -8.24 -3.22 -9.52
CA ARG A 171 -8.23 -1.86 -10.06
C ARG A 171 -6.80 -1.40 -10.28
N GLY A 172 -6.52 -0.86 -11.47
CA GLY A 172 -5.20 -0.37 -11.87
C GLY A 172 -4.78 -0.84 -13.26
N ARG A 173 -3.69 -0.29 -13.80
CA ARG A 173 -3.13 -0.74 -15.08
C ARG A 173 -2.62 -2.18 -14.91
N VAL A 174 -2.97 -3.07 -15.84
CA VAL A 174 -2.47 -4.44 -15.83
C VAL A 174 -0.96 -4.45 -16.11
N PRO A 175 -0.14 -5.17 -15.32
CA PRO A 175 1.29 -5.30 -15.55
C PRO A 175 1.62 -5.70 -17.00
N ALA A 176 2.66 -5.11 -17.57
CA ALA A 176 3.08 -5.38 -18.94
C ALA A 176 3.38 -6.87 -19.18
N VAL A 177 4.00 -7.53 -18.20
CA VAL A 177 4.29 -8.97 -18.19
C VAL A 177 3.01 -9.82 -18.36
N ILE A 178 1.93 -9.43 -17.69
CA ILE A 178 0.65 -10.15 -17.76
C ILE A 178 -0.06 -9.85 -19.08
N ARG A 179 0.06 -8.62 -19.58
CA ARG A 179 -0.43 -8.23 -20.91
C ARG A 179 0.25 -9.02 -22.03
N GLU A 180 1.56 -9.14 -21.96
CA GLU A 180 2.37 -9.88 -22.93
C GLU A 180 2.05 -11.38 -22.88
N ALA A 181 2.01 -11.97 -21.68
CA ALA A 181 1.62 -13.37 -21.51
C ALA A 181 0.19 -13.67 -22.01
N TYR A 182 -0.74 -12.72 -21.86
CA TYR A 182 -2.09 -12.82 -22.40
C TYR A 182 -2.10 -12.74 -23.94
N GLU A 183 -1.30 -11.84 -24.53
CA GLU A 183 -1.18 -11.71 -25.99
C GLU A 183 -0.53 -12.95 -26.61
N GLU A 184 0.47 -13.55 -25.96
CA GLU A 184 1.06 -14.83 -26.38
C GLU A 184 0.06 -16.00 -26.28
N ALA A 185 -0.72 -16.06 -25.19
CA ALA A 185 -1.68 -17.13 -24.98
C ALA A 185 -2.93 -17.02 -25.85
N THR A 186 -3.30 -15.80 -26.27
CA THR A 186 -4.53 -15.53 -27.03
C THR A 186 -4.26 -15.28 -28.52
N GLY A 187 -3.01 -15.02 -28.91
CA GLY A 187 -2.57 -14.92 -30.31
C GLY A 187 -3.34 -13.88 -31.13
N ALA A 188 -3.47 -12.66 -30.62
CA ALA A 188 -4.15 -11.55 -31.31
C ALA A 188 -3.16 -10.62 -32.03
#